data_AF-A0A2S8AFF6-F1
#
_entry.id   AF-A0A2S8AFF6-F1
#
_cell.length_a   1.000
_cell.length_b   1.000
_cell.length_c   1.000
_cell.angle_alpha   90.00
_cell.angle_beta   90.00
_cell.angle_gamma   90.00
#
_symmetry.space_group_name_H-M   'P 1'
#
loop_
_entity.id
_entity.type
_entity.pdbx_description
1 polymer ?
#
loop_
_entity_poly.entity_id
_entity_poly.type
_entity_poly.pdbx_seq_one_letter_code
_entity_poly.pdbx_strand_id
1 'polypeptide(L)'
;MKVFINSISIFFIGLILISCNDSFLKNADLLLINLNKMNYASSNVCSYYSNVWKNAIYNEEEYLDASSPYYLKDYNQALIIAKDTKYIKDEVAFIVKSKKKVDSLMKYISEHSIKNQALYDDLFELYVKSKELTSLALKPSGSLIYFDDKTNNLSYEIVNLSNRIKIELEAKKK
;
A
#
# COMPACT_ATOMS: atom_id res chain seq x y z
N MET A 1 -22.34 19.16 46.76
CA MET A 1 -21.88 17.78 46.43
C MET A 1 -22.20 17.33 45.00
N LYS A 2 -23.33 17.73 44.37
CA LYS A 2 -23.63 17.42 42.94
C LYS A 2 -22.67 18.04 41.91
N VAL A 3 -22.11 19.22 42.18
CA VAL A 3 -21.20 19.93 41.24
C VAL A 3 -19.82 19.25 41.14
N PHE A 4 -19.33 18.67 42.25
CA PHE A 4 -18.03 17.99 42.29
C PHE A 4 -18.02 16.66 41.51
N ILE A 5 -19.14 15.93 41.51
CA ILE A 5 -19.27 14.67 40.77
C ILE A 5 -19.30 14.93 39.25
N ASN A 6 -19.97 16.02 38.81
CA ASN A 6 -19.97 16.43 37.40
C ASN A 6 -18.57 16.85 36.90
N SER A 7 -17.81 17.62 37.69
CA SER A 7 -16.46 18.03 37.28
C SER A 7 -15.45 16.87 37.19
N ILE A 8 -15.58 15.86 38.06
CA ILE A 8 -14.72 14.66 38.01
C ILE A 8 -15.04 13.82 36.77
N SER A 9 -16.33 13.60 36.45
CA SER A 9 -16.71 12.86 35.23
C SER A 9 -16.25 13.55 33.95
N ILE A 10 -16.31 14.88 33.86
CA ILE A 10 -15.84 15.63 32.68
C ILE A 10 -14.33 15.47 32.49
N PHE A 11 -13.56 15.48 33.59
CA PHE A 11 -12.11 15.34 33.54
C PHE A 11 -11.66 13.95 33.05
N PHE A 12 -12.31 12.88 33.53
CA PHE A 12 -12.02 11.52 33.07
C PHE A 12 -12.39 11.30 31.60
N ILE A 13 -13.52 11.86 31.14
CA ILE A 13 -13.91 11.81 29.72
C ILE A 13 -12.87 12.54 28.87
N GLY A 14 -12.39 13.71 29.30
CA GLY A 14 -11.35 14.47 28.61
C GLY A 14 -10.04 13.68 28.44
N LEU A 15 -9.55 13.04 29.51
CA LEU A 15 -8.34 12.20 29.48
C LEU A 15 -8.47 10.99 28.55
N ILE A 16 -9.61 10.28 28.61
CA ILE A 16 -9.87 9.12 27.74
C ILE A 16 -9.91 9.56 26.26
N LEU A 17 -10.52 10.70 25.98
CA LEU A 17 -10.65 11.26 24.65
C LEU A 17 -9.34 11.78 24.05
N ILE A 18 -8.36 12.15 24.88
CA ILE A 18 -7.00 12.52 24.46
C ILE A 18 -6.19 11.26 24.16
N SER A 19 -6.19 10.30 25.10
CA SER A 19 -5.50 9.01 24.94
C SER A 19 -5.94 8.25 23.68
N CYS A 20 -7.24 8.28 23.36
CA CYS A 20 -7.79 7.65 22.16
C CYS A 20 -7.28 8.33 20.87
N ASN A 21 -7.16 9.65 20.87
CA ASN A 21 -6.64 10.41 19.72
C ASN A 21 -5.16 10.12 19.45
N ASP A 22 -4.34 10.06 20.50
CA ASP A 22 -2.91 9.75 20.37
C ASP A 22 -2.70 8.32 19.82
N SER A 23 -3.52 7.37 20.30
CA SER A 23 -3.49 5.99 19.80
C SER A 23 -3.93 5.92 18.32
N PHE A 24 -4.95 6.68 17.93
CA PHE A 24 -5.37 6.79 16.53
C PHE A 24 -4.22 7.30 15.65
N LEU A 25 -3.62 8.45 15.98
CA LEU A 25 -2.56 9.06 15.17
C LEU A 25 -1.32 8.16 15.07
N LYS A 26 -0.94 7.46 16.15
CA LYS A 26 0.14 6.49 16.14
C LYS A 26 -0.14 5.30 15.22
N ASN A 27 -1.37 4.76 15.26
CA ASN A 27 -1.73 3.64 14.39
C ASN A 27 -1.88 4.09 12.92
N ALA A 28 -2.28 5.34 12.67
CA ALA A 28 -2.35 5.93 11.34
C ALA A 28 -0.96 6.09 10.71
N ASP A 29 0.04 6.55 11.49
CA ASP A 29 1.44 6.55 11.08
C ASP A 29 1.94 5.15 10.70
N LEU A 30 1.68 4.17 11.57
CA LEU A 30 2.06 2.79 11.32
C LEU A 30 1.38 2.25 10.07
N LEU A 31 0.11 2.58 9.85
CA LEU A 31 -0.63 2.18 8.65
C LEU A 31 0.03 2.78 7.41
N LEU A 32 0.29 4.09 7.39
CA LEU A 32 0.94 4.77 6.26
C LEU A 32 2.32 4.17 5.95
N ILE A 33 3.16 3.91 6.97
CA ILE A 33 4.48 3.30 6.79
C ILE A 33 4.36 1.91 6.17
N ASN A 34 3.44 1.07 6.66
CA ASN A 34 3.27 -0.29 6.15
C ASN A 34 2.65 -0.32 4.75
N LEU A 35 1.70 0.58 4.46
CA LEU A 35 1.16 0.78 3.11
C LEU A 35 2.27 1.17 2.14
N ASN A 36 3.09 2.17 2.47
CA ASN A 36 4.18 2.61 1.59
C ASN A 36 5.20 1.51 1.30
N LYS A 37 5.60 0.73 2.31
CA LYS A 37 6.51 -0.42 2.09
C LYS A 37 5.86 -1.48 1.19
N MET A 38 4.60 -1.81 1.43
CA MET A 38 3.87 -2.79 0.63
C MET A 38 3.66 -2.31 -0.81
N ASN A 39 3.40 -1.02 -1.01
CA ASN A 39 3.26 -0.39 -2.32
C ASN A 39 4.57 -0.43 -3.09
N TYR A 40 5.69 -0.08 -2.44
CA TYR A 40 7.02 -0.17 -3.04
C TYR A 40 7.34 -1.57 -3.55
N ALA A 41 7.14 -2.59 -2.71
CA ALA A 41 7.29 -3.99 -3.12
C ALA A 41 6.37 -4.38 -4.29
N SER A 42 5.11 -3.90 -4.27
CA SER A 42 4.14 -4.18 -5.33
C SER A 42 4.53 -3.51 -6.66
N SER A 43 5.00 -2.27 -6.63
CA SER A 43 5.50 -1.55 -7.79
C SER A 43 6.74 -2.22 -8.38
N ASN A 44 7.66 -2.71 -7.54
CA ASN A 44 8.82 -3.48 -7.99
C ASN A 44 8.42 -4.74 -8.77
N VAL A 45 7.49 -5.53 -8.22
CA VAL A 45 6.99 -6.74 -8.88
C VAL A 45 6.27 -6.40 -10.19
N CYS A 46 5.43 -5.36 -10.19
CA CYS A 46 4.73 -4.92 -11.41
C CYS A 46 5.72 -4.45 -12.50
N SER A 47 6.71 -3.64 -12.13
CA SER A 47 7.75 -3.18 -13.03
C SER A 47 8.55 -4.34 -13.61
N TYR A 48 8.90 -5.34 -12.78
CA TYR A 48 9.58 -6.54 -13.25
C TYR A 48 8.74 -7.31 -14.27
N TYR A 49 7.45 -7.50 -14.01
CA TYR A 49 6.56 -8.16 -14.98
C TYR A 49 6.40 -7.37 -16.27
N SER A 50 6.32 -6.05 -16.21
CA SER A 50 6.30 -5.19 -17.40
C SER A 50 7.54 -5.43 -18.27
N ASN A 51 8.73 -5.45 -17.66
CA ASN A 51 9.99 -5.71 -18.38
C ASN A 51 10.04 -7.13 -18.96
N VAL A 52 9.56 -8.14 -18.23
CA VAL A 52 9.47 -9.52 -18.72
C VAL A 52 8.54 -9.61 -19.93
N TRP A 53 7.40 -8.93 -19.91
CA TRP A 53 6.46 -8.90 -21.04
C TRP A 53 7.05 -8.18 -22.24
N LYS A 54 7.68 -7.02 -22.03
CA LYS A 54 8.36 -6.27 -23.10
C LYS A 54 9.43 -7.13 -23.76
N ASN A 55 10.26 -7.82 -22.97
CA ASN A 55 11.32 -8.67 -23.52
C ASN A 55 10.81 -9.96 -24.21
N ALA A 56 9.64 -10.46 -23.82
CA ALA A 56 9.02 -11.61 -24.47
C ALA A 56 8.37 -11.22 -25.82
N ILE A 57 7.88 -9.98 -25.94
CA ILE A 57 7.16 -9.48 -27.11
C ILE A 57 8.09 -8.81 -28.11
N TYR A 58 8.96 -7.93 -27.62
CA TYR A 58 9.85 -7.12 -28.43
C TYR A 58 11.24 -7.77 -28.46
N ASN A 59 11.76 -7.94 -29.67
CA ASN A 59 13.16 -8.35 -29.89
C ASN A 59 14.07 -7.12 -29.69
N GLU A 60 14.11 -6.59 -28.47
CA GLU A 60 14.85 -5.38 -28.13
C GLU A 60 15.71 -5.65 -26.89
N GLU A 61 17.03 -5.49 -27.03
CA GLU A 61 18.02 -5.70 -25.95
C GLU A 61 17.89 -4.70 -24.77
N GLU A 62 17.00 -3.71 -24.90
CA GLU A 62 16.87 -2.58 -23.98
C GLU A 62 16.16 -2.92 -22.66
N TYR A 63 15.31 -3.95 -22.62
CA TYR A 63 14.50 -4.26 -21.42
C TYR A 63 15.17 -5.29 -20.51
N LEU A 64 15.52 -6.44 -21.09
CA LEU A 64 16.32 -7.49 -20.48
C LEU A 64 17.22 -8.00 -21.60
N ASP A 65 18.48 -8.31 -21.30
CA ASP A 65 19.45 -8.80 -22.30
C ASP A 65 18.88 -9.95 -23.15
N ALA A 66 19.24 -10.06 -24.44
CA ALA A 66 18.84 -11.17 -25.31
C ALA A 66 19.30 -12.54 -24.79
N SER A 67 20.30 -12.59 -23.89
CA SER A 67 20.69 -13.80 -23.15
C SER A 67 19.67 -14.21 -22.07
N SER A 68 18.69 -13.37 -21.79
CA SER A 68 17.69 -13.55 -20.74
C SER A 68 16.85 -14.81 -20.97
N PRO A 69 16.54 -15.58 -19.91
CA PRO A 69 15.71 -16.78 -20.02
C PRO A 69 14.25 -16.50 -20.42
N TYR A 70 13.86 -15.23 -20.61
CA TYR A 70 12.51 -14.81 -20.99
C TYR A 70 12.40 -14.41 -22.46
N TYR A 71 13.52 -14.17 -23.13
CA TYR A 71 13.56 -13.59 -24.47
C TYR A 71 12.83 -14.48 -25.49
N LEU A 72 11.87 -13.88 -26.21
CA LEU A 72 10.99 -14.53 -27.20
C LEU A 72 10.27 -15.80 -26.71
N LYS A 73 10.13 -15.99 -25.39
CA LYS A 73 9.31 -17.07 -24.84
C LYS A 73 7.84 -16.72 -24.92
N ASP A 74 7.00 -17.77 -24.94
CA ASP A 74 5.58 -17.58 -24.63
C ASP A 74 5.44 -16.79 -23.32
N TYR A 75 4.56 -15.81 -23.35
CA TYR A 75 4.34 -14.88 -22.26
C TYR A 75 4.06 -15.59 -20.92
N ASN A 76 3.27 -16.66 -20.92
CA ASN A 76 2.95 -17.38 -19.69
C ASN A 76 4.17 -18.13 -19.17
N GLN A 77 4.98 -18.68 -20.07
CA GLN A 77 6.26 -19.30 -19.70
C GLN A 77 7.24 -18.28 -19.13
N ALA A 78 7.36 -17.10 -19.75
CA ALA A 78 8.21 -16.02 -19.26
C ALA A 78 7.80 -15.57 -17.84
N LEU A 79 6.48 -15.40 -17.61
CA LEU A 79 5.93 -15.08 -16.29
C LEU A 79 6.16 -16.17 -15.25
N ILE A 80 6.06 -17.45 -15.62
CA ILE A 80 6.33 -18.57 -14.69
C ILE A 80 7.78 -18.50 -14.21
N ILE A 81 8.73 -18.34 -15.14
CA ILE A 81 10.16 -18.25 -14.81
C ILE A 81 10.43 -16.99 -13.97
N ALA A 82 9.81 -15.87 -14.32
CA ALA A 82 9.94 -14.61 -13.58
C ALA A 82 9.48 -14.75 -12.12
N LYS A 83 8.33 -15.39 -11.90
CA LYS A 83 7.79 -15.71 -10.57
C LYS A 83 8.68 -16.65 -9.79
N ASP A 84 9.50 -17.45 -10.47
CA ASP A 84 10.40 -18.38 -9.84
C ASP A 84 11.72 -17.77 -9.36
N THR A 85 12.04 -16.55 -9.78
CA THR A 85 13.23 -15.84 -9.30
C THR A 85 13.16 -15.56 -7.81
N LYS A 86 14.31 -15.65 -7.13
CA LYS A 86 14.41 -15.37 -5.69
C LYS A 86 13.89 -13.96 -5.35
N TYR A 87 14.28 -12.97 -6.15
CA TYR A 87 13.85 -11.58 -5.96
C TYR A 87 12.33 -11.44 -5.95
N ILE A 88 11.63 -12.00 -6.95
CA ILE A 88 10.16 -11.90 -7.01
C ILE A 88 9.50 -12.70 -5.90
N LYS A 89 10.04 -13.89 -5.55
CA LYS A 89 9.54 -14.68 -4.41
C LYS A 89 9.63 -13.90 -3.09
N ASP A 90 10.74 -13.23 -2.84
CA ASP A 90 10.96 -12.45 -1.62
C ASP A 90 10.00 -11.25 -1.53
N GLU A 91 9.84 -10.49 -2.63
CA GLU A 91 8.90 -9.37 -2.71
C GLU A 91 7.44 -9.82 -2.55
N VAL A 92 7.02 -10.90 -3.23
CA VAL A 92 5.67 -11.47 -3.10
C VAL A 92 5.40 -11.96 -1.68
N ALA A 93 6.36 -12.65 -1.05
CA ALA A 93 6.24 -13.09 0.34
C ALA A 93 6.10 -11.89 1.30
N PHE A 94 6.86 -10.82 1.07
CA PHE A 94 6.74 -9.58 1.82
C PHE A 94 5.37 -8.93 1.66
N ILE A 95 4.84 -8.83 0.43
CA ILE A 95 3.50 -8.29 0.15
C ILE A 95 2.45 -9.10 0.92
N VAL A 96 2.45 -10.42 0.81
CA VAL A 96 1.48 -11.30 1.48
C VAL A 96 1.53 -11.15 3.00
N LYS A 97 2.73 -11.06 3.58
CA LYS A 97 2.91 -10.82 5.02
C LYS A 97 2.39 -9.43 5.43
N SER A 98 2.70 -8.41 4.65
CA SER A 98 2.33 -7.01 4.92
C SER A 98 0.82 -6.78 4.88
N LYS A 99 0.10 -7.46 3.97
CA LYS A 99 -1.39 -7.38 3.88
C LYS A 99 -2.06 -7.62 5.22
N LYS A 100 -1.66 -8.68 5.95
CA LYS A 100 -2.24 -8.99 7.27
C LYS A 100 -2.06 -7.85 8.27
N LYS A 101 -0.90 -7.21 8.28
CA LYS A 101 -0.60 -6.10 9.20
C LYS A 101 -1.38 -4.85 8.82
N VAL A 102 -1.43 -4.52 7.53
CA VAL A 102 -2.18 -3.40 6.99
C VAL A 102 -3.68 -3.57 7.26
N ASP A 103 -4.26 -4.75 6.99
CA ASP A 103 -5.67 -5.04 7.24
C ASP A 103 -6.04 -4.87 8.72
N SER A 104 -5.18 -5.36 9.62
CA SER A 104 -5.37 -5.20 11.07
C SER A 104 -5.32 -3.74 11.52
N LEU A 105 -4.40 -2.93 10.95
CA LEU A 105 -4.29 -1.52 11.28
C LEU A 105 -5.47 -0.73 10.71
N MET A 106 -5.88 -1.01 9.46
CA MET A 106 -7.03 -0.35 8.84
C MET A 106 -8.32 -0.63 9.63
N LYS A 107 -8.51 -1.86 10.12
CA LYS A 107 -9.62 -2.20 11.01
C LYS A 107 -9.59 -1.33 12.27
N TYR A 108 -8.45 -1.25 12.94
CA TYR A 108 -8.31 -0.40 14.14
C TYR A 108 -8.66 1.07 13.84
N ILE A 109 -8.11 1.64 12.77
CA ILE A 109 -8.38 3.04 12.39
C ILE A 109 -9.88 3.25 12.11
N SER A 110 -10.55 2.31 11.43
CA SER A 110 -11.99 2.42 11.15
C SER A 110 -12.86 2.44 12.41
N GLU A 111 -12.45 1.73 13.46
CA GLU A 111 -13.19 1.67 14.74
C GLU A 111 -12.96 2.93 15.60
N HIS A 112 -11.92 3.71 15.32
CA HIS A 112 -11.46 4.83 16.16
C HIS A 112 -11.42 6.18 15.40
N SER A 113 -12.07 6.29 14.24
CA SER A 113 -11.96 7.43 13.31
C SER A 113 -12.82 8.65 13.67
N ILE A 114 -13.70 8.58 14.67
CA ILE A 114 -14.76 9.59 14.93
C ILE A 114 -14.24 11.04 14.93
N LYS A 115 -13.06 11.30 15.52
CA LYS A 115 -12.45 12.64 15.59
C LYS A 115 -11.59 13.02 14.38
N ASN A 116 -11.21 12.04 13.57
CA ASN A 116 -10.25 12.18 12.48
C ASN A 116 -10.84 11.61 11.18
N GLN A 117 -12.11 11.90 10.90
CA GLN A 117 -12.83 11.33 9.76
C GLN A 117 -12.13 11.63 8.42
N ALA A 118 -11.70 12.88 8.20
CA ALA A 118 -11.00 13.26 6.96
C ALA A 118 -9.70 12.45 6.76
N LEU A 119 -8.87 12.35 7.80
CA LEU A 119 -7.66 11.54 7.77
C LEU A 119 -7.97 10.04 7.56
N TYR A 120 -9.05 9.55 8.15
CA TYR A 120 -9.51 8.18 7.92
C TYR A 120 -9.94 7.96 6.47
N ASP A 121 -10.69 8.89 5.87
CA ASP A 121 -11.17 8.79 4.50
C ASP A 121 -9.98 8.71 3.52
N ASP A 122 -8.97 9.56 3.72
CA ASP A 122 -7.73 9.54 2.96
C ASP A 122 -6.93 8.24 3.15
N LEU A 123 -6.79 7.76 4.39
CA LEU A 123 -6.13 6.48 4.68
C LEU A 123 -6.87 5.29 4.06
N PHE A 124 -8.20 5.33 4.06
CA PHE A 124 -9.04 4.31 3.45
C PHE A 124 -8.91 4.32 1.93
N GLU A 125 -8.89 5.49 1.30
CA GLU A 125 -8.63 5.62 -0.14
C GLU A 125 -7.26 5.04 -0.50
N LEU A 126 -6.20 5.41 0.24
CA LEU A 126 -4.86 4.86 0.05
C LEU A 126 -4.88 3.33 0.21
N TYR A 127 -5.55 2.81 1.24
CA TYR A 127 -5.69 1.37 1.47
C TYR A 127 -6.36 0.63 0.30
N VAL A 128 -7.43 1.19 -0.28
CA VAL A 128 -8.13 0.60 -1.44
C VAL A 128 -7.23 0.57 -2.67
N LYS A 129 -6.56 1.67 -3.00
CA LYS A 129 -5.63 1.73 -4.16
C LYS A 129 -4.42 0.81 -3.97
N SER A 130 -3.87 0.78 -2.76
CA SER A 130 -2.84 -0.18 -2.36
C SER A 130 -3.27 -1.63 -2.58
N LYS A 131 -4.52 -1.99 -2.26
CA LYS A 131 -5.03 -3.33 -2.52
C LYS A 131 -5.10 -3.63 -4.01
N GLU A 132 -5.51 -2.68 -4.82
CA GLU A 132 -5.55 -2.83 -6.28
C GLU A 132 -4.15 -3.07 -6.86
N LEU A 133 -3.17 -2.24 -6.48
CA LEU A 133 -1.78 -2.42 -6.92
C LEU A 133 -1.20 -3.77 -6.45
N THR A 134 -1.43 -4.15 -5.19
CA THR A 134 -0.99 -5.48 -4.70
C THR A 134 -1.66 -6.62 -5.44
N SER A 135 -2.90 -6.45 -5.90
CA SER A 135 -3.60 -7.47 -6.68
C SER A 135 -2.92 -7.68 -8.02
N LEU A 136 -2.51 -6.60 -8.69
CA LEU A 136 -1.75 -6.66 -9.95
C LEU A 136 -0.38 -7.32 -9.76
N ALA A 137 0.32 -7.00 -8.66
CA ALA A 137 1.61 -7.62 -8.33
C ALA A 137 1.49 -9.14 -8.05
N LEU A 138 0.40 -9.58 -7.41
CA LEU A 138 0.19 -11.01 -7.11
C LEU A 138 -0.39 -11.78 -8.29
N LYS A 139 -1.22 -11.12 -9.09
CA LYS A 139 -2.00 -11.69 -10.18
C LYS A 139 -2.04 -10.69 -11.34
N PRO A 140 -0.96 -10.60 -12.13
CA PRO A 140 -0.95 -9.69 -13.27
C PRO A 140 -1.99 -10.18 -14.30
N SER A 141 -2.64 -9.22 -14.96
CA SER A 141 -3.74 -9.50 -15.90
C SER A 141 -3.92 -8.35 -16.89
N GLY A 142 -4.64 -8.62 -17.99
CA GLY A 142 -4.84 -7.66 -19.09
C GLY A 142 -3.73 -7.71 -20.14
N SER A 143 -3.71 -6.71 -21.03
CA SER A 143 -2.63 -6.51 -22.00
C SER A 143 -1.47 -5.74 -21.36
N LEU A 144 -0.27 -5.76 -21.99
CA LEU A 144 0.88 -4.98 -21.54
C LEU A 144 0.56 -3.49 -21.38
N ILE A 145 -0.08 -2.90 -22.39
CA ILE A 145 -0.45 -1.48 -22.37
C ILE A 145 -1.39 -1.18 -21.19
N TYR A 146 -2.47 -1.96 -21.05
CA TYR A 146 -3.42 -1.76 -19.96
C TYR A 146 -2.77 -1.94 -18.58
N PHE A 147 -1.92 -2.96 -18.43
CA PHE A 147 -1.23 -3.23 -17.18
C PHE A 147 -0.26 -2.11 -16.81
N ASP A 148 0.56 -1.64 -17.76
CA ASP A 148 1.50 -0.54 -17.55
C ASP A 148 0.74 0.76 -17.20
N ASP A 149 -0.29 1.12 -17.97
CA ASP A 149 -1.11 2.31 -17.69
C ASP A 149 -1.74 2.23 -16.30
N LYS A 150 -2.31 1.07 -15.96
CA LYS A 150 -2.98 0.88 -14.67
C LYS A 150 -2.01 0.93 -13.50
N THR A 151 -0.86 0.29 -13.61
CA THR A 151 0.16 0.26 -12.55
C THR A 151 0.82 1.62 -12.35
N ASN A 152 1.08 2.36 -13.43
CA ASN A 152 1.61 3.72 -13.39
C ASN A 152 0.62 4.69 -12.74
N ASN A 153 -0.65 4.67 -13.19
CA ASN A 153 -1.69 5.52 -12.62
C ASN A 153 -1.90 5.25 -11.12
N LEU A 154 -1.99 3.97 -10.73
CA LEU A 154 -2.11 3.59 -9.32
C LEU A 154 -0.89 4.05 -8.50
N SER A 155 0.32 3.87 -9.01
CA SER A 155 1.55 4.27 -8.31
C SER A 155 1.59 5.80 -8.11
N TYR A 156 1.20 6.56 -9.12
CA TYR A 156 1.12 8.03 -9.05
C TYR A 156 0.09 8.49 -8.00
N GLU A 157 -1.13 7.96 -8.05
CA GLU A 157 -2.18 8.29 -7.09
C GLU A 157 -1.80 7.93 -5.65
N ILE A 158 -1.19 6.76 -5.45
CA ILE A 158 -0.68 6.29 -4.16
C ILE A 158 0.36 7.27 -3.60
N VAL A 159 1.35 7.70 -4.40
CA VAL A 159 2.39 8.62 -3.93
C VAL A 159 1.78 9.96 -3.52
N ASN A 160 0.86 10.50 -4.32
CA ASN A 160 0.18 11.76 -4.01
C ASN A 160 -0.63 11.68 -2.72
N LEU A 161 -1.42 10.62 -2.55
CA LEU A 161 -2.20 10.37 -1.33
C LEU A 161 -1.29 10.20 -0.11
N SER A 162 -0.25 9.37 -0.22
CA SER A 162 0.69 9.16 0.88
C SER A 162 1.37 10.45 1.33
N ASN A 163 1.73 11.33 0.39
CA ASN A 163 2.31 12.63 0.71
C ASN A 163 1.31 13.55 1.42
N ARG A 164 0.05 13.60 0.95
CA ARG A 164 -1.02 14.36 1.58
C ARG A 164 -1.26 13.92 3.03
N ILE A 165 -1.44 12.61 3.22
CA ILE A 165 -1.66 11.99 4.55
C ILE A 165 -0.48 12.27 5.48
N LYS A 166 0.76 12.17 4.98
CA LYS A 166 1.96 12.45 5.76
C LYS A 166 1.95 13.88 6.31
N ILE A 167 1.64 14.87 5.46
CA ILE A 167 1.56 16.28 5.86
C ILE A 167 0.47 16.49 6.92
N GLU A 168 -0.71 15.88 6.73
CA GLU A 168 -1.80 15.98 7.70
C GLU A 168 -1.43 15.36 9.06
N LEU A 169 -0.80 14.19 9.06
CA LEU A 169 -0.31 13.52 10.28
C LEU A 169 0.72 14.35 11.02
N GLU A 170 1.64 15.00 10.29
CA GLU A 170 2.64 15.90 10.88
C GLU A 170 2.00 17.16 11.48
N ALA A 171 0.96 17.70 10.85
CA ALA A 171 0.23 18.85 11.36
C ALA A 171 -0.56 18.53 12.65
N LYS A 172 -1.16 17.33 12.74
CA LYS A 172 -1.97 16.90 13.90
C LYS A 172 -1.17 16.49 15.14
N LYS A 173 0.15 16.31 15.02
CA LYS A 173 1.05 15.96 16.14
C LYS A 173 1.68 17.19 16.82
N LYS A 174 1.55 18.36 16.22
CA LYS A 174 2.03 19.64 16.76
C LYS A 174 0.98 20.22 17.71
#